data_AF-A0A2B7YNM3-F1
#
_entry.id   AF-A0A2B7YNM3-F1
#
_cell.length_a   1.000
_cell.length_b   1.000
_cell.length_c   1.000
_cell.angle_alpha   90.00
_cell.angle_beta   90.00
_cell.angle_gamma   90.00
#
_symmetry.space_group_name_H-M   'P 1'
#
loop_
_entity.id
_entity.type
_entity.pdbx_description
1 polymer ?
#
loop_
_entity_poly.entity_id
_entity_poly.type
_entity_poly.pdbx_seq_one_letter_code
_entity_poly.pdbx_strand_id
1 'polypeptide(L)'
;MKENLDKNTTIKEVVERYLKQENMSVYKFSKESTLSVKTIKKILENTNSNFNKTTIKKLYVLKRLNLKDKKFIEILLDKKNNKKSGGKKDRIFEKILNKMEDLIEENEMLKQKVNMYSITKKENLDYISKRKIGAFGSDLESNSLLITKIWDFNENILKQWADVKLLLDINNKEKTKKMKKGLKSIASEFKKIVDYLENIYFDSSEIKESEIINMEEKE
;
A
#
# COMPACT_ATOMS: atom_id res chain seq x y z
N MET A 1 -9.67 31.11 -4.45
CA MET A 1 -9.96 31.96 -5.62
C MET A 1 -8.89 31.73 -6.68
N LYS A 2 -9.25 31.17 -7.85
CA LYS A 2 -8.34 31.08 -8.99
C LYS A 2 -8.28 32.46 -9.65
N GLU A 3 -7.19 33.19 -9.49
CA GLU A 3 -6.97 34.40 -10.30
C GLU A 3 -6.80 33.96 -11.76
N ASN A 4 -7.81 34.26 -12.59
CA ASN A 4 -7.71 34.10 -14.03
C ASN A 4 -6.56 34.98 -14.53
N LEU A 5 -5.45 34.35 -14.92
CA LEU A 5 -4.42 35.01 -15.71
C LEU A 5 -5.06 35.38 -17.04
N ASP A 6 -5.06 36.68 -17.36
CA ASP A 6 -5.71 37.19 -18.56
C ASP A 6 -5.04 36.58 -19.79
N LYS A 7 -5.79 35.78 -20.57
CA LYS A 7 -5.28 34.93 -21.65
C LYS A 7 -4.57 35.70 -22.77
N ASN A 8 -4.71 37.04 -22.78
CA ASN A 8 -4.14 37.93 -23.78
C ASN A 8 -2.95 38.76 -23.28
N THR A 9 -2.43 38.49 -22.07
CA THR A 9 -1.29 39.28 -21.55
C THR A 9 -0.05 39.12 -22.42
N THR A 10 0.51 40.22 -22.91
CA THR A 10 1.75 40.23 -23.72
C THR A 10 2.95 40.75 -22.93
N ILE A 11 4.18 40.38 -23.33
CA ILE A 11 5.42 40.91 -22.73
C ILE A 11 5.49 42.44 -22.85
N LYS A 12 4.92 43.02 -23.92
CA LYS A 12 4.77 44.46 -24.08
C LYS A 12 4.01 45.08 -22.91
N GLU A 13 2.84 44.56 -22.60
CA GLU A 13 2.00 45.08 -21.52
C GLU A 13 2.67 44.96 -20.14
N VAL A 14 3.42 43.87 -19.91
CA VAL A 14 4.20 43.72 -18.68
C VAL A 14 5.23 44.85 -18.54
N VAL A 15 5.94 45.18 -19.62
CA VAL A 15 6.91 46.28 -19.63
C VAL A 15 6.23 47.65 -19.50
N GLU A 16 5.11 47.88 -20.17
CA GLU A 16 4.34 49.13 -20.04
C GLU A 16 3.79 49.34 -18.64
N ARG A 17 3.26 48.30 -18.00
CA ARG A 17 2.79 48.36 -16.60
C ARG A 17 3.94 48.69 -15.66
N TYR A 18 5.10 48.07 -15.84
CA TYR A 18 6.29 48.36 -15.03
C TYR A 18 6.74 49.82 -15.16
N LEU A 19 6.82 50.34 -16.39
CA LEU A 19 7.21 51.72 -16.65
C LEU A 19 6.23 52.74 -16.05
N LYS A 20 4.92 52.46 -16.13
CA LYS A 20 3.87 53.29 -15.54
C LYS A 20 3.89 53.27 -14.01
N GLN A 21 4.05 52.09 -13.41
CA GLN A 21 4.08 51.92 -11.95
C GLN A 21 5.24 52.70 -11.30
N GLU A 22 6.40 52.71 -11.95
CA GLU A 22 7.62 53.33 -11.44
C GLU A 22 7.86 54.76 -11.97
N ASN A 23 6.92 55.28 -12.76
CA ASN A 23 7.05 56.54 -13.52
C ASN A 23 8.45 56.68 -14.15
N MET A 24 8.89 55.64 -14.84
CA MET A 24 10.29 55.45 -15.23
C MET A 24 10.49 55.61 -16.73
N SER A 25 11.58 56.26 -17.14
CA SER A 25 11.97 56.34 -18.55
C SER A 25 12.57 55.01 -19.04
N VAL A 26 12.46 54.75 -20.35
CA VAL A 26 13.06 53.59 -21.02
C VAL A 26 14.57 53.47 -20.73
N TYR A 27 15.26 54.60 -20.58
CA TYR A 27 16.69 54.63 -20.27
C TYR A 27 16.99 54.16 -18.84
N LYS A 28 16.19 54.57 -17.86
CA LYS A 28 16.35 54.14 -16.47
C LYS A 28 15.96 52.66 -16.29
N PHE A 29 14.91 52.22 -17.00
CA PHE A 29 14.53 50.81 -17.08
C PHE A 29 15.61 49.94 -17.74
N SER A 30 16.32 50.45 -18.75
CA SER A 30 17.46 49.78 -19.39
C SER A 30 18.58 49.47 -18.40
N LYS A 31 18.89 50.40 -17.49
CA LYS A 31 19.89 50.18 -16.44
C LYS A 31 19.44 49.15 -15.41
N GLU A 32 18.17 49.18 -15.02
CA GLU A 32 17.61 48.28 -14.00
C GLU A 32 17.42 46.85 -14.51
N SER A 33 16.89 46.69 -15.72
CA SER A 33 16.69 45.38 -16.37
C SER A 33 17.95 44.81 -16.99
N THR A 34 19.05 45.57 -17.09
CA THR A 34 20.27 45.25 -17.85
C THR A 34 20.01 44.92 -19.33
N LEU A 35 18.88 45.37 -19.87
CA LEU A 35 18.50 45.25 -21.28
C LEU A 35 18.95 46.49 -22.04
N SER A 36 19.34 46.35 -23.31
CA SER A 36 19.67 47.52 -24.13
C SER A 36 18.40 48.31 -24.46
N VAL A 37 18.53 49.64 -24.56
CA VAL A 37 17.45 50.56 -24.95
C VAL A 37 16.81 50.13 -26.28
N LYS A 38 17.60 49.63 -27.24
CA LYS A 38 17.11 49.11 -28.53
C LYS A 38 16.19 47.90 -28.34
N THR A 39 16.53 46.98 -27.45
CA THR A 39 15.70 45.80 -27.15
C THR A 39 14.39 46.19 -26.46
N ILE A 40 14.42 47.16 -25.56
CA ILE A 40 13.21 47.65 -24.88
C ILE A 40 12.27 48.33 -25.88
N LYS A 41 12.81 49.18 -26.76
CA LYS A 41 12.01 49.78 -27.85
C LYS A 41 11.37 48.72 -28.75
N LYS A 42 12.12 47.68 -29.14
CA LYS A 42 11.58 46.54 -29.90
C LYS A 42 10.46 45.78 -29.17
N ILE A 43 10.52 45.67 -27.84
CA ILE A 43 9.44 45.06 -27.03
C ILE A 43 8.17 45.93 -27.07
N LEU A 44 8.33 47.25 -27.02
CA LEU A 44 7.21 48.21 -27.06
C LEU A 44 6.60 48.33 -28.47
N GLU A 45 7.41 48.17 -29.51
CA GLU A 45 6.99 48.26 -30.92
C GLU A 45 6.34 46.97 -31.45
N ASN A 46 6.78 45.78 -31.03
CA ASN A 46 6.27 44.50 -31.54
C ASN A 46 5.57 43.64 -30.48
N THR A 47 4.27 43.41 -30.66
CA THR A 47 3.43 42.56 -29.79
C THR A 47 3.66 41.06 -29.98
N ASN A 48 4.06 40.62 -31.18
CA ASN A 48 4.11 39.20 -31.56
C ASN A 48 5.54 38.61 -31.69
N SER A 49 6.56 39.28 -31.17
CA SER A 49 7.94 38.81 -31.27
C SER A 49 8.27 37.73 -30.22
N ASN A 50 8.79 36.59 -30.65
CA ASN A 50 9.30 35.56 -29.76
C ASN A 50 10.62 36.02 -29.12
N PHE A 51 10.55 36.62 -27.93
CA PHE A 51 11.72 37.17 -27.24
C PHE A 51 12.69 36.07 -26.78
N ASN A 52 14.00 36.41 -26.75
CA ASN A 52 15.04 35.50 -26.30
C ASN A 52 14.85 35.15 -24.81
N LYS A 53 15.20 33.91 -24.42
CA LYS A 53 15.16 33.42 -23.04
C LYS A 53 15.99 34.29 -22.10
N THR A 54 17.13 34.81 -22.57
CA THR A 54 17.98 35.73 -21.80
C THR A 54 17.26 37.05 -21.51
N THR A 55 16.52 37.58 -22.49
CA THR A 55 15.69 38.78 -22.33
C THR A 55 14.57 38.55 -21.31
N ILE A 56 13.86 37.43 -21.42
CA ILE A 56 12.77 37.07 -20.51
C ILE A 56 13.28 36.84 -19.07
N LYS A 57 14.44 36.18 -18.90
CA LYS A 57 15.10 36.02 -17.59
C LYS A 57 15.46 37.35 -16.96
N LYS A 58 15.98 38.30 -17.75
CA LYS A 58 16.32 39.64 -17.27
C LYS A 58 15.09 40.40 -16.78
N LEU A 59 13.94 40.23 -17.44
CA LEU A 59 12.66 40.79 -16.98
C LEU A 59 12.15 40.13 -15.68
N TYR A 60 12.37 38.82 -15.51
CA TYR A 60 11.96 38.08 -14.30
C TYR A 60 12.66 38.58 -13.01
N VAL A 61 13.91 39.07 -13.13
CA VAL A 61 14.74 39.49 -11.99
C VAL A 61 14.38 40.91 -11.49
N LEU A 62 13.48 41.61 -12.16
CA LEU A 62 13.05 42.95 -11.77
C LEU A 62 12.41 42.94 -10.37
N LYS A 63 12.94 43.77 -9.46
CA LYS A 63 12.58 43.76 -8.04
C LYS A 63 11.13 44.18 -7.76
N ARG A 64 10.59 45.09 -8.58
CA ARG A 64 9.26 45.69 -8.38
C ARG A 64 8.18 45.12 -9.30
N LEU A 65 8.42 43.94 -9.86
CA LEU A 65 7.48 43.28 -10.76
C LEU A 65 6.25 42.76 -10.00
N ASN A 66 5.06 43.03 -10.53
CA ASN A 66 3.80 42.53 -9.96
C ASN A 66 3.78 40.99 -9.95
N LEU A 67 3.19 40.39 -8.91
CA LEU A 67 3.01 38.95 -8.75
C LEU A 67 2.34 38.29 -9.97
N LYS A 68 1.37 38.96 -10.60
CA LYS A 68 0.69 38.45 -11.82
C LYS A 68 1.65 38.36 -13.00
N ASP A 69 2.42 39.42 -13.22
CA ASP A 69 3.40 39.52 -14.31
C ASP A 69 4.58 38.56 -14.08
N LYS A 70 4.97 38.35 -12.82
CA LYS A 70 6.00 37.39 -12.44
C LYS A 70 5.61 35.96 -12.77
N LYS A 71 4.38 35.54 -12.42
CA LYS A 71 3.83 34.22 -12.79
C LYS A 71 3.73 34.04 -14.30
N PHE A 72 3.35 35.08 -15.03
CA PHE A 72 3.29 35.03 -16.50
C PHE A 72 4.68 34.77 -17.12
N ILE A 73 5.71 35.49 -16.67
CA ILE A 73 7.08 35.32 -17.15
C ILE A 73 7.63 33.91 -16.82
N GLU A 74 7.30 33.38 -15.64
CA GLU A 74 7.68 32.03 -15.20
C GLU A 74 7.13 30.94 -16.15
N ILE A 75 5.84 31.01 -16.49
CA ILE A 75 5.20 30.09 -17.44
C ILE A 75 5.87 30.13 -18.82
N LEU A 76 6.30 31.31 -19.28
CA LEU A 76 7.01 31.46 -20.55
C LEU A 76 8.41 30.83 -20.55
N LEU A 77 9.09 30.84 -19.40
CA LEU A 77 10.41 30.20 -19.25
C LEU A 77 10.29 28.67 -19.25
N ASP A 78 9.23 28.13 -18.66
CA ASP A 78 9.00 26.68 -18.56
C ASP A 78 8.56 26.05 -19.88
N LYS A 79 7.68 26.72 -20.64
CA LYS A 79 7.21 26.23 -21.95
C LYS A 79 8.34 26.00 -22.97
N LYS A 80 9.50 26.67 -22.82
CA LYS A 80 10.63 26.57 -23.76
C LYS A 80 11.60 25.41 -23.48
N ASN A 81 11.48 24.72 -22.34
CA ASN A 81 12.35 23.57 -22.01
C ASN A 81 11.80 22.24 -22.52
N ASN A 82 10.51 22.16 -22.88
CA ASN A 82 9.89 20.94 -23.42
C ASN A 82 10.05 20.85 -24.95
N LYS A 83 11.28 20.76 -25.45
CA LYS A 83 11.53 20.33 -26.83
C LYS A 83 11.66 18.80 -26.84
N LYS A 84 10.56 18.10 -27.13
CA LYS A 84 10.46 16.64 -27.28
C LYS A 84 11.57 16.12 -28.22
N SER A 85 12.52 15.38 -27.69
CA SER A 85 13.52 14.61 -28.46
C SER A 85 13.01 13.19 -28.67
N GLY A 86 12.17 13.00 -29.68
CA GLY A 86 11.43 11.75 -29.91
C GLY A 86 12.27 10.58 -30.44
N GLY A 87 11.81 9.37 -30.09
CA GLY A 87 11.82 8.23 -31.00
C GLY A 87 11.94 6.86 -30.34
N LYS A 88 13.09 6.59 -29.69
CA LYS A 88 13.41 5.26 -29.12
C LYS A 88 13.71 5.26 -27.62
N LYS A 89 14.38 6.29 -27.10
CA LYS A 89 14.64 6.41 -25.66
C LYS A 89 13.35 6.66 -24.87
N ASP A 90 12.43 7.46 -25.40
CA ASP A 90 11.14 7.73 -24.75
C ASP A 90 10.30 6.47 -24.58
N ARG A 91 10.20 5.60 -25.59
CA ARG A 91 9.45 4.32 -25.47
C ARG A 91 10.05 3.36 -24.44
N ILE A 92 11.38 3.37 -24.29
CA ILE A 92 12.07 2.55 -23.28
C ILE A 92 11.83 3.15 -21.89
N PHE A 93 11.91 4.47 -21.77
CA PHE A 93 11.59 5.19 -20.53
C PHE A 93 10.15 4.95 -20.09
N GLU A 94 9.20 5.01 -21.03
CA GLU A 94 7.77 4.80 -20.77
C GLU A 94 7.49 3.35 -20.31
N LYS A 95 8.17 2.36 -20.91
CA LYS A 95 8.11 0.97 -20.42
C LYS A 95 8.72 0.80 -19.02
N ILE A 96 9.81 1.50 -18.72
CA ILE A 96 10.45 1.46 -17.39
C ILE A 96 9.54 2.12 -16.36
N LEU A 97 8.90 3.24 -16.70
CA LEU A 97 7.95 3.93 -15.84
C LEU A 97 6.75 3.06 -15.50
N ASN A 98 6.11 2.43 -16.49
CA ASN A 98 4.99 1.53 -16.23
C ASN A 98 5.40 0.36 -15.34
N LYS A 99 6.59 -0.22 -15.58
CA LYS A 99 7.10 -1.32 -14.75
C LYS A 99 7.46 -0.88 -13.32
N MET A 100 7.91 0.38 -13.15
CA MET A 100 8.08 0.97 -11.82
C MET A 100 6.74 1.15 -11.12
N GLU A 101 5.70 1.58 -11.84
CA GLU A 101 4.36 1.76 -11.31
C GLU A 101 3.77 0.42 -10.83
N ASP A 102 3.86 -0.63 -11.65
CA ASP A 102 3.47 -2.01 -11.29
C ASP A 102 4.20 -2.49 -10.01
N LEU A 103 5.51 -2.25 -9.92
CA LEU A 103 6.34 -2.66 -8.77
C LEU A 103 6.04 -1.85 -7.50
N ILE A 104 5.61 -0.59 -7.64
CA ILE A 104 5.17 0.23 -6.51
C ILE A 104 3.85 -0.31 -5.98
N GLU A 105 2.89 -0.61 -6.86
CA GLU A 105 1.60 -1.17 -6.50
C GLU A 105 1.75 -2.54 -5.82
N GLU A 106 2.58 -3.42 -6.37
CA GLU A 106 2.88 -4.73 -5.75
C GLU A 106 3.51 -4.57 -4.36
N ASN A 107 4.44 -3.62 -4.19
CA ASN A 107 5.05 -3.35 -2.88
C ASN A 107 4.05 -2.81 -1.85
N GLU A 108 3.11 -1.96 -2.26
CA GLU A 108 2.05 -1.48 -1.37
C GLU A 108 1.15 -2.63 -0.91
N MET A 109 0.75 -3.51 -1.84
CA MET A 109 -0.03 -4.70 -1.53
C MET A 109 0.73 -5.64 -0.57
N LEU A 110 2.03 -5.86 -0.80
CA LEU A 110 2.86 -6.68 0.09
C LEU A 110 2.99 -6.07 1.48
N LYS A 111 3.19 -4.75 1.60
CA LYS A 111 3.24 -4.04 2.89
C LYS A 111 1.92 -4.19 3.66
N GLN A 112 0.78 -4.04 2.99
CA GLN A 112 -0.53 -4.25 3.60
C GLN A 112 -0.69 -5.69 4.10
N LYS A 113 -0.28 -6.67 3.30
CA LYS A 113 -0.35 -8.09 3.66
C LYS A 113 0.54 -8.43 4.87
N VAL A 114 1.77 -7.92 4.90
CA VAL A 114 2.69 -8.08 6.05
C VAL A 114 2.11 -7.44 7.32
N ASN A 115 1.50 -6.25 7.20
CA ASN A 115 0.85 -5.59 8.32
C ASN A 115 -0.34 -6.41 8.86
N MET A 116 -1.20 -6.91 7.97
CA MET A 116 -2.31 -7.82 8.33
C MET A 116 -1.79 -9.07 9.06
N TYR A 117 -0.79 -9.76 8.52
CA TYR A 117 -0.19 -10.93 9.20
C TYR A 117 0.40 -10.59 10.57
N SER A 118 1.02 -9.42 10.71
CA SER A 118 1.60 -8.97 11.98
C SER A 118 0.51 -8.67 13.02
N ILE A 119 -0.59 -8.05 12.60
CA ILE A 119 -1.77 -7.79 13.44
C ILE A 119 -2.40 -9.12 13.87
N THR A 120 -2.70 -10.03 12.93
CA THR A 120 -3.29 -11.34 13.23
C THR A 120 -2.40 -12.20 14.13
N LYS A 121 -1.08 -12.15 13.95
CA LYS A 121 -0.13 -12.86 14.82
C LYS A 121 -0.12 -12.26 16.23
N LYS A 122 -0.16 -10.92 16.35
CA LYS A 122 -0.23 -10.23 17.64
C LYS A 122 -1.55 -10.51 18.36
N GLU A 123 -2.68 -10.51 17.65
CA GLU A 123 -4.01 -10.86 18.18
C GLU A 123 -4.07 -12.32 18.66
N ASN A 124 -3.48 -13.27 17.91
CA ASN A 124 -3.42 -14.67 18.33
C ASN A 124 -2.56 -14.88 19.58
N LEU A 125 -1.39 -14.22 19.64
CA LEU A 125 -0.52 -14.28 20.81
C LEU A 125 -1.19 -13.64 22.04
N ASP A 126 -1.92 -12.54 21.84
CA ASP A 126 -2.66 -11.84 22.89
C ASP A 126 -3.86 -12.66 23.39
N TYR A 127 -4.61 -13.31 22.50
CA TYR A 127 -5.70 -14.22 22.88
C TYR A 127 -5.22 -15.44 23.69
N ILE A 128 -4.17 -16.12 23.23
CA ILE A 128 -3.60 -17.28 23.93
C ILE A 128 -3.02 -16.85 25.28
N SER A 129 -2.33 -15.71 25.34
CA SER A 129 -1.75 -15.20 26.58
C SER A 129 -2.82 -14.77 27.58
N LYS A 130 -3.89 -14.09 27.13
CA LYS A 130 -5.02 -13.71 27.98
C LYS A 130 -5.79 -14.93 28.52
N ARG A 131 -5.96 -15.98 27.71
CA ARG A 131 -6.53 -17.26 28.18
C ARG A 131 -5.63 -17.96 29.18
N LYS A 132 -4.30 -17.89 29.02
CA LYS A 132 -3.35 -18.43 30.02
C LYS A 132 -3.39 -17.67 31.34
N ILE A 133 -3.65 -16.36 31.34
CA ILE A 133 -3.68 -15.55 32.57
C ILE A 133 -5.04 -15.68 33.29
N GLY A 134 -6.14 -15.85 32.56
CA GLY A 134 -7.49 -15.93 33.14
C GLY A 134 -7.99 -17.34 33.48
N ALA A 135 -7.34 -18.41 33.02
CA ALA A 135 -7.84 -19.78 33.18
C ALA A 135 -7.39 -20.51 34.47
N PHE A 136 -6.53 -19.90 35.29
CA PHE A 136 -5.97 -20.55 36.48
C PHE A 136 -6.31 -19.75 37.75
N GLY A 137 -7.58 -19.78 38.16
CA GLY A 137 -8.02 -19.32 39.49
C GLY A 137 -7.63 -20.31 40.61
N SER A 138 -7.51 -21.59 40.27
CA SER A 138 -6.86 -22.66 41.05
C SER A 138 -6.57 -23.88 40.16
N ASP A 139 -5.67 -24.77 40.59
CA ASP A 139 -5.38 -26.03 39.87
C ASP A 139 -6.63 -26.92 39.70
N LEU A 140 -7.57 -26.85 40.66
CA LEU A 140 -8.82 -27.62 40.63
C LEU A 140 -9.77 -27.15 39.51
N GLU A 141 -9.95 -25.84 39.37
CA GLU A 141 -10.76 -25.25 38.30
C GLU A 141 -10.16 -25.54 36.92
N SER A 142 -8.83 -25.52 36.84
CA SER A 142 -8.07 -25.77 35.62
C SER A 142 -8.18 -27.22 35.17
N ASN A 143 -8.07 -28.17 36.11
CA ASN A 143 -8.24 -29.59 35.85
C ASN A 143 -9.69 -29.94 35.47
N SER A 144 -10.68 -29.37 36.17
CA SER A 144 -12.12 -29.58 35.85
C SER A 144 -12.48 -29.03 34.46
N LEU A 145 -11.96 -27.85 34.11
CA LEU A 145 -12.15 -27.27 32.78
C LEU A 145 -11.45 -28.11 31.71
N LEU A 146 -10.24 -28.62 31.97
CA LEU A 146 -9.52 -29.49 31.04
C LEU A 146 -10.30 -30.78 30.76
N ILE A 147 -10.82 -31.44 31.79
CA ILE A 147 -11.65 -32.66 31.65
C ILE A 147 -12.87 -32.37 30.77
N THR A 148 -13.61 -31.30 31.06
CA THR A 148 -14.77 -30.88 30.25
C THR A 148 -14.36 -30.66 28.79
N LYS A 149 -13.24 -29.99 28.56
CA LYS A 149 -12.75 -29.69 27.20
C LYS A 149 -12.29 -30.94 26.45
N ILE A 150 -11.75 -31.95 27.14
CA ILE A 150 -11.40 -33.24 26.54
C ILE A 150 -12.66 -33.97 26.04
N TRP A 151 -13.71 -34.01 26.87
CA TRP A 151 -14.98 -34.64 26.49
C TRP A 151 -15.69 -33.88 25.35
N ASP A 152 -15.78 -32.55 25.45
CA ASP A 152 -16.29 -31.69 24.37
C ASP A 152 -15.55 -31.96 23.06
N PHE A 153 -14.23 -32.11 23.11
CA PHE A 153 -13.40 -32.36 21.94
C PHE A 153 -13.69 -33.74 21.33
N ASN A 154 -13.80 -34.78 22.16
CA ASN A 154 -14.13 -36.13 21.71
C ASN A 154 -15.51 -36.18 21.03
N GLU A 155 -16.54 -35.61 21.66
CA GLU A 155 -17.90 -35.58 21.11
C GLU A 155 -17.94 -34.86 19.76
N ASN A 156 -17.26 -33.71 19.65
CA ASN A 156 -17.20 -32.96 18.40
C ASN A 156 -16.46 -33.72 17.28
N ILE A 157 -15.36 -34.41 17.60
CA ILE A 157 -14.67 -35.26 16.62
C ILE A 157 -15.58 -36.39 16.15
N LEU A 158 -16.23 -37.10 17.06
CA LEU A 158 -17.12 -38.21 16.71
C LEU A 158 -18.27 -37.74 15.81
N LYS A 159 -18.89 -36.61 16.15
CA LYS A 159 -19.97 -36.01 15.36
C LYS A 159 -19.52 -35.65 13.95
N GLN A 160 -18.41 -34.93 13.81
CA GLN A 160 -17.90 -34.55 12.49
C GLN A 160 -17.38 -35.75 11.69
N TRP A 161 -16.81 -36.75 12.38
CA TRP A 161 -16.33 -37.97 11.75
C TRP A 161 -17.48 -38.83 11.23
N ALA A 162 -18.64 -38.87 11.89
CA ALA A 162 -19.80 -39.62 11.44
C ALA A 162 -20.26 -39.19 10.03
N ASP A 163 -20.34 -37.88 9.79
CA ASP A 163 -20.71 -37.32 8.48
C ASP A 163 -19.66 -37.68 7.41
N VAL A 164 -18.37 -37.52 7.74
CA VAL A 164 -17.27 -37.87 6.83
C VAL A 164 -17.26 -39.37 6.53
N LYS A 165 -17.48 -40.22 7.53
CA LYS A 165 -17.54 -41.68 7.40
C LYS A 165 -18.69 -42.09 6.47
N LEU A 166 -19.89 -41.56 6.68
CA LEU A 166 -21.04 -41.82 5.82
C LEU A 166 -20.73 -41.47 4.35
N LEU A 167 -20.14 -40.29 4.11
CA LEU A 167 -19.77 -39.84 2.76
C LEU A 167 -18.64 -40.67 2.14
N LEU A 168 -17.77 -41.26 2.94
CA LEU A 168 -16.74 -42.19 2.47
C LEU A 168 -17.34 -43.56 2.15
N ASP A 169 -18.26 -44.06 2.97
CA ASP A 169 -18.90 -45.37 2.82
C ASP A 169 -19.81 -45.43 1.58
N ILE A 170 -20.51 -44.33 1.27
CA ILE A 170 -21.33 -44.19 0.05
C ILE A 170 -20.45 -44.17 -1.22
N ASN A 171 -19.16 -43.90 -1.08
CA ASN A 171 -18.31 -43.48 -2.18
C ASN A 171 -17.29 -44.55 -2.56
N ASN A 172 -17.31 -44.99 -3.83
CA ASN A 172 -16.42 -46.05 -4.31
C ASN A 172 -14.93 -45.65 -4.22
N LYS A 173 -14.06 -46.61 -3.85
CA LYS A 173 -12.61 -46.46 -3.58
C LYS A 173 -11.79 -45.94 -4.77
N GLU A 174 -12.40 -45.88 -5.95
CA GLU A 174 -11.81 -45.40 -7.20
C GLU A 174 -11.71 -43.86 -7.29
N LYS A 175 -12.26 -43.09 -6.35
CA LYS A 175 -12.24 -41.61 -6.43
C LYS A 175 -10.87 -40.94 -6.26
N THR A 176 -10.85 -39.71 -6.81
CA THR A 176 -9.72 -38.83 -7.17
C THR A 176 -8.52 -38.73 -6.21
N LYS A 177 -7.32 -38.59 -6.79
CA LYS A 177 -6.01 -38.40 -6.11
C LYS A 177 -6.01 -37.29 -5.05
N LYS A 178 -6.86 -36.26 -5.18
CA LYS A 178 -6.98 -35.15 -4.21
C LYS A 178 -7.63 -35.59 -2.90
N MET A 179 -8.69 -36.38 -2.95
CA MET A 179 -9.37 -36.91 -1.76
C MET A 179 -8.43 -37.80 -0.94
N LYS A 180 -7.70 -38.70 -1.61
CA LYS A 180 -6.70 -39.57 -0.97
C LYS A 180 -5.58 -38.78 -0.28
N LYS A 181 -5.13 -37.66 -0.88
CA LYS A 181 -4.16 -36.75 -0.25
C LYS A 181 -4.74 -36.05 0.98
N GLY A 182 -6.00 -35.58 0.90
CA GLY A 182 -6.69 -34.96 2.03
C GLY A 182 -6.82 -35.90 3.24
N LEU A 183 -7.31 -37.12 3.00
CA LEU A 183 -7.42 -38.16 4.05
C LEU A 183 -6.06 -38.51 4.66
N LYS A 184 -5.01 -38.63 3.83
CA LYS A 184 -3.65 -38.87 4.33
C LYS A 184 -3.13 -37.74 5.22
N SER A 185 -3.46 -36.48 4.88
CA SER A 185 -3.09 -35.33 5.72
C SER A 185 -3.80 -35.37 7.07
N ILE A 186 -5.10 -35.64 7.08
CA ILE A 186 -5.90 -35.76 8.31
C ILE A 186 -5.34 -36.87 9.20
N ALA A 187 -5.08 -38.06 8.64
CA ALA A 187 -4.49 -39.17 9.38
C ALA A 187 -3.12 -38.83 10.00
N SER A 188 -2.29 -38.07 9.28
CA SER A 188 -0.99 -37.62 9.79
C SER A 188 -1.12 -36.63 10.95
N GLU A 189 -2.10 -35.73 10.91
CA GLU A 189 -2.35 -34.80 12.02
C GLU A 189 -2.92 -35.52 13.24
N PHE A 190 -3.84 -36.47 13.04
CA PHE A 190 -4.32 -37.31 14.15
C PHE A 190 -3.17 -38.10 14.80
N LYS A 191 -2.23 -38.62 14.01
CA LYS A 191 -1.05 -39.29 14.58
C LYS A 191 -0.23 -38.37 15.48
N LYS A 192 0.00 -37.12 15.07
CA LYS A 192 0.72 -36.15 15.93
C LYS A 192 -0.04 -35.85 17.23
N ILE A 193 -1.37 -35.80 17.17
CA ILE A 193 -2.20 -35.62 18.37
C ILE A 193 -2.04 -36.83 19.28
N VAL A 194 -2.12 -38.05 18.74
CA VAL A 194 -1.89 -39.30 19.50
C VAL A 194 -0.50 -39.27 20.14
N ASP A 195 0.56 -39.01 19.35
CA ASP A 195 1.93 -38.94 19.86
C ASP A 195 2.06 -37.90 20.99
N TYR A 196 1.41 -36.73 20.87
CA TYR A 196 1.43 -35.70 21.91
C TYR A 196 0.71 -36.13 23.19
N LEU A 197 -0.46 -36.77 23.05
CA LEU A 197 -1.22 -37.27 24.20
C LEU A 197 -0.43 -38.37 24.92
N GLU A 198 0.09 -39.35 24.17
CA GLU A 198 0.92 -40.45 24.68
C GLU A 198 2.13 -39.93 25.46
N ASN A 199 2.82 -38.90 24.95
CA ASN A 199 4.01 -38.36 25.59
C ASN A 199 3.75 -37.48 26.84
N ILE A 200 2.53 -36.99 27.07
CA ILE A 200 2.25 -36.05 28.18
C ILE A 200 1.55 -36.73 29.35
N TYR A 201 0.58 -37.59 29.08
CA TYR A 201 -0.31 -38.14 30.12
C TYR A 201 -0.29 -39.67 30.20
N PHE A 202 0.26 -40.37 29.21
CA PHE A 202 0.36 -41.83 29.24
C PHE A 202 1.76 -42.25 29.63
N ASP A 203 2.15 -41.97 30.88
CA ASP A 203 3.10 -42.85 31.53
C ASP A 203 2.34 -44.17 31.73
N SER A 204 2.56 -45.13 30.84
CA SER A 204 1.86 -46.42 30.74
C SER A 204 1.82 -47.27 32.02
N SER A 205 2.40 -46.79 33.11
CA SER A 205 2.34 -47.33 34.47
C SER A 205 1.18 -46.81 35.35
N GLU A 206 0.50 -45.71 35.01
CA GLU A 206 -0.53 -45.10 35.89
C GLU A 206 -1.98 -45.48 35.55
N ILE A 207 -2.32 -45.79 34.30
CA ILE A 207 -3.70 -46.10 33.89
C ILE A 207 -3.83 -47.60 33.65
N LYS A 208 -4.59 -48.30 34.51
CA LYS A 208 -5.02 -49.69 34.22
C LYS A 208 -6.12 -49.64 33.18
N GLU A 209 -6.00 -50.41 32.09
CA GLU A 209 -6.98 -50.51 31.00
C GLU A 209 -8.44 -50.75 31.47
N SER A 210 -8.63 -51.26 32.69
CA SER A 210 -9.93 -51.47 33.33
C SER A 210 -10.69 -50.19 33.72
N GLU A 211 -10.07 -49.01 33.68
CA GLU A 211 -10.70 -47.73 34.05
C GLU A 211 -11.20 -46.91 32.85
N ILE A 212 -11.03 -47.41 31.62
CA ILE A 212 -11.62 -46.80 30.42
C ILE A 212 -13.13 -47.07 30.45
N ILE A 213 -13.90 -46.14 31.02
CA ILE A 213 -15.36 -46.18 30.96
C ILE A 213 -15.77 -45.88 29.52
N ASN A 214 -15.99 -46.92 28.73
CA ASN A 214 -16.77 -46.81 27.50
C ASN A 214 -18.19 -46.41 27.89
N MET A 215 -18.55 -45.14 27.65
CA MET A 215 -19.96 -44.76 27.51
C MET A 215 -20.44 -45.29 26.15
N GLU A 216 -20.64 -46.61 26.06
CA GLU A 216 -21.58 -47.15 25.08
C GLU A 216 -22.98 -46.83 25.62
N GLU A 217 -23.66 -45.89 24.97
CA GLU A 217 -25.11 -45.77 25.08
C GLU A 217 -25.70 -47.14 24.71
N LYS A 218 -26.28 -47.81 25.70
CA LYS A 218 -27.07 -49.02 25.47
C LYS A 218 -28.31 -48.62 24.67
N GLU A 219 -28.44 -49.18 23.47
CA GLU A 219 -29.72 -49.28 22.74
C GLU A 219 -30.79 -50.03 23.55
#